data_AF-A0A2E9CPB0-F1
#
_entry.id   AF-A0A2E9CPB0-F1
#
_cell.length_a   1.000
_cell.length_b   1.000
_cell.length_c   1.000
_cell.angle_alpha   90.00
_cell.angle_beta   90.00
_cell.angle_gamma   90.00
#
_symmetry.space_group_name_H-M   'P 1'
#
loop_
_entity.id
_entity.type
_entity.pdbx_description
1 polymer ?
#
loop_
_entity_poly.entity_id
_entity_poly.type
_entity_poly.pdbx_seq_one_letter_code
_entity_poly.pdbx_strand_id
1 'polypeptide(L)' 'MNLTQESLADACDLHRTYIGAIERGERNISLRNLQKIADVLQIKAADLITESQK' A
#
# COMPACT_ATOMS: atom_id res chain seq x y z
N MET A 1 15.69 -1.38 -3.03
CA MET A 1 14.70 -2.47 -2.97
C MET A 1 13.98 -2.50 -4.31
N ASN A 2 14.07 -3.59 -5.07
CA ASN A 2 13.38 -3.73 -6.36
C ASN A 2 12.01 -4.39 -6.15
N LEU A 3 11.15 -3.76 -5.36
CA LEU A 3 9.78 -4.24 -5.17
C LEU A 3 8.91 -3.70 -6.31
N THR A 4 8.28 -4.58 -7.07
CA THR A 4 7.32 -4.20 -8.12
C THR A 4 5.91 -4.11 -7.52
N GLN A 5 5.03 -3.31 -8.13
CA GLN A 5 3.61 -3.26 -7.75
C GLN A 5 2.95 -4.65 -7.79
N GLU A 6 3.37 -5.50 -8.73
CA GLU A 6 2.88 -6.88 -8.85
C GLU A 6 3.33 -7.72 -7.65
N SER A 7 4.63 -7.70 -7.32
CA SER A 7 5.14 -8.44 -6.16
C SER A 7 4.54 -7.98 -4.82
N LEU A 8 4.29 -6.66 -4.67
CA LEU A 8 3.63 -6.13 -3.47
C LEU A 8 2.17 -6.55 -3.40
N ALA A 9 1.46 -6.50 -4.53
CA ALA A 9 0.06 -6.89 -4.61
C ALA A 9 -0.13 -8.36 -4.26
N ASP A 10 0.72 -9.23 -4.82
CA ASP A 10 0.72 -10.67 -4.53
C ASP A 10 0.99 -10.94 -3.04
N ALA A 11 2.01 -10.28 -2.47
CA ALA A 11 2.34 -10.43 -1.06
C ALA A 11 1.24 -9.94 -0.11
N CYS A 12 0.47 -8.92 -0.51
CA CYS A 12 -0.64 -8.37 0.29
C CYS A 12 -1.98 -9.10 0.07
N ASP A 13 -2.04 -10.05 -0.87
CA ASP A 13 -3.29 -10.63 -1.36
C ASP A 13 -4.26 -9.50 -1.80
N LEU A 14 -3.77 -8.68 -2.73
CA LEU A 14 -4.46 -7.52 -3.33
C LEU A 14 -4.29 -7.54 -4.84
N HIS A 15 -5.20 -6.89 -5.57
CA HIS A 15 -5.01 -6.72 -7.02
C HIS A 15 -3.92 -5.68 -7.32
N ARG A 16 -3.03 -5.98 -8.27
CA ARG A 16 -2.02 -5.04 -8.78
C ARG A 16 -2.60 -3.68 -9.19
N THR A 17 -3.78 -3.68 -9.82
CA THR A 17 -4.47 -2.44 -10.22
C THR A 17 -4.95 -1.62 -9.01
N TYR A 18 -5.30 -2.27 -7.90
CA TYR A 18 -5.66 -1.61 -6.66
C TYR A 18 -4.44 -0.97 -5.98
N ILE A 19 -3.30 -1.69 -5.90
CA ILE A 19 -2.02 -1.13 -5.43
C ILE A 19 -1.64 0.12 -6.24
N GLY A 20 -1.65 0.00 -7.57
CA GLY A 20 -1.32 1.14 -8.43
C GLY A 20 -2.28 2.33 -8.26
N ALA A 21 -3.58 2.09 -8.04
CA ALA A 21 -4.54 3.16 -7.78
C ALA A 21 -4.32 3.85 -6.43
N ILE A 22 -3.87 3.12 -5.40
CA ILE A 22 -3.48 3.71 -4.11
C ILE A 22 -2.23 4.58 -4.27
N GLU A 23 -1.18 4.08 -4.92
CA GLU A 23 0.06 4.83 -5.12
C GLU A 23 -0.13 6.14 -5.90
N ARG A 24 -1.09 6.17 -6.84
CA ARG A 24 -1.47 7.38 -7.58
C ARG A 24 -2.48 8.28 -6.87
N GLY A 25 -2.97 7.88 -5.69
CA GLY A 25 -3.99 8.63 -4.94
C GLY A 25 -5.40 8.58 -5.53
N GLU A 26 -5.69 7.65 -6.45
CA GLU A 26 -6.99 7.50 -7.13
C GLU A 26 -8.01 6.71 -6.29
N ARG A 27 -7.56 6.07 -5.21
CA ARG A 27 -8.39 5.26 -4.30
C ARG A 27 -8.00 5.54 -2.86
N ASN A 28 -9.03 5.75 -2.03
CA ASN A 28 -8.88 5.73 -0.58
C ASN A 28 -8.67 4.28 -0.11
N ILE A 29 -7.57 4.05 0.59
CA ILE A 29 -7.25 2.75 1.18
C ILE A 29 -8.03 2.54 2.49
N SER A 30 -8.49 1.31 2.73
CA SER A 30 -9.06 0.94 4.04
C SER A 30 -7.95 0.69 5.06
N LEU A 31 -8.21 0.89 6.35
CA LEU A 31 -7.24 0.57 7.40
C LEU A 31 -6.78 -0.90 7.38
N ARG A 32 -7.68 -1.82 6.99
CA ARG A 32 -7.34 -3.24 6.84
C ARG A 32 -6.29 -3.47 5.75
N ASN A 33 -6.46 -2.83 4.59
CA ASN A 33 -5.50 -2.97 3.48
C ASN A 33 -4.20 -2.22 3.76
N LEU A 34 -4.27 -1.09 4.46
CA LEU A 34 -3.08 -0.38 4.94
C LEU A 34 -2.25 -1.28 5.87
N GLN A 35 -2.92 -1.99 6.80
CA GLN A 35 -2.25 -2.94 7.69
C GLN A 35 -1.59 -4.08 6.90
N LYS A 36 -2.28 -4.68 5.92
CA LYS A 36 -1.70 -5.72 5.05
C LYS A 36 -0.39 -5.25 4.38
N ILE A 37 -0.38 -4.03 3.83
CA ILE A 37 0.81 -3.45 3.19
C ILE A 37 1.92 -3.24 4.22
N ALA A 38 1.60 -2.68 5.39
CA ALA A 38 2.57 -2.45 6.45
C ALA A 38 3.21 -3.75 6.96
N ASP A 39 2.41 -4.82 7.10
CA ASP A 39 2.89 -6.15 7.51
C ASP A 39 3.88 -6.71 6.49
N VAL A 40 3.58 -6.63 5.19
CA VAL A 40 4.49 -7.08 4.12
C VAL A 40 5.79 -6.27 4.09
N LEU A 41 5.68 -4.96 4.31
CA LEU A 41 6.83 -4.05 4.33
C LEU A 41 7.61 -4.10 5.66
N GLN A 42 7.12 -4.82 6.67
CA GLN A 42 7.72 -4.93 8.00
C GLN A 42 7.90 -3.57 8.70
N ILE A 43 6.92 -2.69 8.56
CA ILE A 43 6.86 -1.36 9.20
C ILE A 43 5.54 -1.19 9.95
N LYS A 44 5.39 -0.09 10.71
CA LYS A 44 4.10 0.21 11.34
C LYS A 44 3.17 0.82 10.29
N ALA A 45 1.88 0.52 10.38
CA ALA A 45 0.88 1.14 9.49
C ALA A 45 0.87 2.68 9.59
N ALA A 46 1.26 3.24 10.75
CA ALA A 46 1.41 4.68 10.93
C ALA A 46 2.54 5.28 10.07
N ASP A 47 3.57 4.50 9.74
CA ASP A 47 4.70 4.97 8.90
C ASP A 47 4.28 5.17 7.44
N LEU A 48 3.11 4.63 7.04
CA LEU A 48 2.49 4.84 5.72
C LEU A 48 1.58 6.07 5.66
N ILE A 49 1.39 6.78 6.77
CA ILE A 49 0.51 7.95 6.85
C ILE A 49 1.37 9.19 7.07
N THR A 50 1.33 10.13 6.13
CA THR A 50 2.01 11.41 6.22
C THR A 50 1.02 12.56 6.10
N GLU A 51 1.47 13.78 6.37
CA GLU A 51 0.68 14.97 6.04
C GLU A 51 0.35 14.99 4.54
N SER A 52 -0.89 15.35 4.21
CA SER A 52 -1.30 15.51 2.81
C SER A 52 -0.52 16.68 2.20
N GLN A 53 0.03 16.46 1.02
CA GLN A 53 0.51 17.56 0.18
C GLN A 53 -0.72 18.41 -0.20
N LYS A 54 -0.65 19.74 0.01
CA LYS A 54 -1.69 20.70 -0.40
C LYS A 54 -1.56 21.03 -1.88
#